data_AF-A0A4R4KUG5-F1
#
_entry.id   AF-A0A4R4KUG5-F1
#
_cell.length_a   1.000
_cell.length_b   1.000
_cell.length_c   1.000
_cell.angle_alpha   90.00
_cell.angle_beta   90.00
_cell.angle_gamma   90.00
#
_symmetry.space_group_name_H-M   'P 1'
#
loop_
_entity.id
_entity.type
_entity.pdbx_description
1 polymer ?
#
loop_
_entity_poly.entity_id
_entity_poly.type
_entity_poly.pdbx_seq_one_letter_code
_entity_poly.pdbx_strand_id
1 'polypeptide(L)' 'MNARRLDPEAAEWLLGGPVVDPGSGWPQPLVRLLAAVRAAPRPAELRGERAAVRGFRAAFAAGPPGTGPAQHHPGSTG' A
#
# COMPACT_ATOMS: atom_id res chain seq x y z
N MET A 1 16.91 6.71 19.69
CA MET A 1 16.27 7.90 19.08
C MET A 1 14.78 7.78 19.30
N ASN A 2 14.17 8.67 20.08
CA ASN A 2 12.72 8.69 20.24
C ASN A 2 12.13 9.32 18.98
N ALA A 3 11.75 8.49 18.01
CA ALA A 3 10.94 8.96 16.89
C ALA A 3 9.58 9.40 17.46
N ARG A 4 9.42 10.72 17.68
CA ARG A 4 8.09 11.27 17.94
C ARG A 4 7.23 10.89 16.74
N ARG A 5 6.22 10.05 16.97
CA ARG A 5 5.26 9.69 15.92
C ARG A 5 4.60 10.97 15.43
N LEU A 6 4.56 11.13 14.12
CA LEU A 6 3.75 12.16 13.49
C LEU A 6 2.28 11.78 13.70
N ASP A 7 1.51 12.75 14.18
CA ASP A 7 0.07 12.61 14.32
C ASP A 7 -0.58 12.41 12.93
N PRO A 8 -1.54 11.47 12.77
CA PRO A 8 -2.18 11.22 11.48
C PRO A 8 -2.88 12.44 10.86
N GLU A 9 -3.55 13.27 11.65
CA GLU A 9 -4.21 14.49 11.14
C GLU A 9 -3.17 15.49 10.64
N ALA A 10 -2.08 15.66 11.38
CA ALA A 10 -0.94 16.45 10.92
C ALA A 10 -0.32 15.89 9.63
N ALA A 11 -0.26 14.56 9.48
CA ALA A 11 0.24 13.92 8.26
C ALA A 11 -0.69 14.19 7.07
N GLU A 12 -2.01 14.07 7.24
CA GLU A 12 -2.99 14.37 6.18
C GLU A 12 -2.91 15.83 5.74
N TRP A 13 -2.80 16.77 6.68
CA TRP A 13 -2.59 18.18 6.37
C TRP A 13 -1.31 18.41 5.57
N LEU A 14 -0.20 17.79 5.99
CA LEU A 14 1.09 17.91 5.32
C LEU A 14 1.13 17.23 3.95
N LEU A 15 0.28 16.26 3.66
CA LEU A 15 0.26 15.55 2.38
C LEU A 15 -0.84 16.04 1.42
N GLY A 16 -1.96 16.53 1.94
CA GLY A 16 -3.12 16.99 1.17
C GLY A 16 -3.26 18.51 1.06
N GLY A 17 -2.63 19.29 1.94
CA GLY A 17 -2.71 20.75 1.93
C GLY A 17 -2.00 21.41 0.74
N PRO A 18 -2.24 22.70 0.45
CA PRO A 18 -1.54 23.42 -0.62
C PRO A 18 -0.02 23.26 -0.48
N VAL A 19 0.67 23.08 -1.62
CA VAL A 19 2.12 22.84 -1.67
C VAL A 19 2.81 23.92 -0.84
N VAL A 20 3.63 23.49 0.13
CA VAL A 20 4.44 24.38 0.95
C VAL A 20 5.27 25.25 0.01
N ASP A 21 4.90 26.53 -0.11
CA ASP A 21 5.61 27.47 -0.95
C ASP A 21 7.08 27.52 -0.49
N PRO A 22 8.07 27.31 -1.36
CA PRO A 22 9.48 27.46 -1.02
C PRO A 22 9.82 28.82 -0.35
N GLY A 23 8.98 29.85 -0.56
CA GLY A 23 9.09 31.17 0.09
C GLY A 23 8.52 31.27 1.51
N SER A 24 7.80 30.26 2.01
CA SER A 24 7.06 30.31 3.29
C SER A 24 7.92 30.09 4.55
N GLY A 25 9.26 30.05 4.41
CA GLY A 25 10.19 29.95 5.53
C GLY A 25 10.35 28.54 6.12
N TRP A 26 9.81 27.51 5.45
CA TRP A 26 9.91 26.13 5.93
C TRP A 26 11.31 25.55 5.73
N PRO A 27 11.75 24.62 6.60
CA PRO A 27 13.04 23.95 6.42
C PRO A 27 13.12 23.23 5.07
N GLN A 28 14.12 23.59 4.26
CA GLN A 28 14.34 23.02 2.93
C GLN A 28 14.34 21.48 2.88
N PRO A 29 14.91 20.75 3.87
CA PRO A 29 14.81 19.29 3.87
C PRO A 29 13.37 18.77 3.95
N LEU A 30 12.50 19.44 4.71
CA LEU A 30 11.09 19.07 4.83
C LEU A 30 10.33 19.36 3.53
N VAL A 31 10.57 20.51 2.91
CA VAL A 31 9.97 20.85 1.60
C VAL A 31 10.34 19.81 0.55
N ARG A 32 11.61 19.41 0.48
CA ARG A 32 12.08 18.37 -0.45
C ARG A 32 11.46 17.01 -0.16
N LEU A 33 11.34 16.63 1.11
CA LEU A 33 10.70 15.38 1.51
C LEU A 33 9.23 15.36 1.09
N LEU A 34 8.46 16.41 1.42
CA LEU A 34 7.04 16.48 1.08
C LEU A 34 6.83 16.50 -0.44
N ALA A 35 7.68 17.20 -1.19
CA ALA A 35 7.65 17.18 -2.64
C ALA A 35 7.91 15.78 -3.22
N ALA A 36 8.88 15.03 -2.67
CA ALA A 36 9.15 13.66 -3.10
C ALA A 36 8.00 12.70 -2.78
N VAL A 37 7.41 12.80 -1.59
CA VAL A 37 6.27 11.96 -1.18
C VAL A 37 5.02 12.24 -2.02
N ARG A 38 4.79 13.50 -2.38
CA ARG A 38 3.67 13.93 -3.24
C ARG A 38 3.92 13.73 -4.73
N ALA A 39 5.12 13.30 -5.13
CA ALA A 39 5.45 13.13 -6.53
C ALA A 39 4.57 12.05 -7.16
N ALA A 40 4.08 12.32 -8.38
CA ALA A 40 3.37 11.29 -9.13
C ALA A 40 4.29 10.08 -9.37
N PRO A 41 3.79 8.85 -9.21
CA PRO A 41 4.58 7.65 -9.44
C PRO A 41 5.02 7.58 -10.91
N ARG A 42 6.21 7.04 -11.15
CA ARG A 42 6.69 6.85 -12.53
C ARG A 42 5.93 5.69 -13.18
N PRO A 43 5.59 5.74 -14.49
CA PRO A 43 4.87 4.66 -15.15
C PRO A 43 5.53 3.27 -15.01
N ALA A 44 6.86 3.23 -14.92
CA ALA A 44 7.61 1.99 -14.71
C ALA A 44 7.41 1.38 -13.31
N GLU A 45 7.19 2.20 -12.28
CA GLU A 45 6.94 1.75 -10.89
C GLU A 45 5.58 1.07 -10.76
N LEU A 46 4.60 1.48 -11.59
CA LEU A 46 3.26 0.88 -11.64
C LEU A 46 3.20 -0.40 -12.50
N ARG A 47 4.34 -0.82 -13.09
CA ARG A 47 4.37 -2.02 -13.94
C ARG A 47 4.03 -3.25 -13.09
N GLY A 48 2.93 -3.92 -13.45
CA GLY A 48 2.48 -5.13 -12.76
C GLY A 48 1.42 -4.88 -11.67
N GLU A 49 1.12 -3.63 -11.33
CA GLU A 49 0.07 -3.27 -10.36
C GLU A 49 -1.27 -3.97 -10.69
N ARG A 50 -1.73 -3.87 -11.94
CA ARG A 50 -2.98 -4.52 -12.39
C ARG A 50 -2.93 -6.04 -12.24
N ALA A 51 -1.77 -6.66 -12.45
CA ALA A 51 -1.61 -8.10 -12.27
C ALA A 51 -1.65 -8.48 -10.79
N ALA A 52 -0.97 -7.72 -9.93
CA ALA A 52 -1.01 -7.89 -8.49
C ALA A 52 -2.43 -7.74 -7.92
N VAL A 53 -3.16 -6.70 -8.32
CA VAL A 53 -4.56 -6.48 -7.90
C VAL A 53 -5.47 -7.63 -8.33
N ARG A 54 -5.31 -8.14 -9.56
CA ARG A 54 -6.07 -9.31 -10.01
C ARG A 54 -5.73 -10.56 -9.21
N GLY A 55 -4.45 -10.82 -8.94
CA GLY A 55 -4.01 -11.95 -8.13
C GLY A 55 -4.57 -11.88 -6.71
N PHE A 56 -4.49 -10.71 -6.06
CA PHE A 56 -5.09 -10.49 -4.75
C PHE A 56 -6.59 -10.73 -4.75
N ARG A 57 -7.34 -10.16 -5.70
CA ARG A 57 -8.79 -10.35 -5.79
C ARG A 57 -9.16 -11.82 -6.01
N ALA A 58 -8.40 -12.54 -6.84
CA ALA A 58 -8.61 -13.96 -7.06
C ALA A 58 -8.37 -14.78 -5.78
N ALA A 59 -7.27 -14.51 -5.06
CA ALA A 59 -6.97 -15.18 -3.79
C ALA A 59 -8.02 -14.85 -2.71
N PHE A 60 -8.45 -13.61 -2.63
CA PHE A 60 -9.47 -13.17 -1.67
C PHE A 60 -10.83 -13.83 -1.97
N ALA A 61 -11.23 -13.93 -3.24
CA ALA A 61 -12.46 -14.58 -3.67
C ALA A 61 -12.43 -16.11 -3.49
N ALA A 62 -11.26 -16.75 -3.63
CA ALA A 62 -11.09 -18.18 -3.37
C ALA A 62 -11.26 -18.54 -1.89
N GLY A 63 -11.21 -17.57 -0.99
CA GLY A 63 -11.20 -17.78 0.46
C GLY A 63 -9.89 -18.40 0.95
N PRO A 64 -9.69 -18.53 2.28
CA PRO A 64 -8.58 -19.30 2.80
C PRO A 64 -8.65 -20.73 2.22
N PRO A 65 -7.52 -21.38 1.91
CA PRO A 65 -7.54 -22.76 1.44
C PRO A 65 -8.33 -23.58 2.44
N GLY A 66 -9.50 -24.05 2.01
CA GLY A 66 -10.45 -24.68 2.89
C GLY A 66 -9.84 -25.91 3.52
N THR A 67 -10.00 -26.02 4.84
CA THR A 67 -10.39 -27.26 5.52
C THR A 67 -11.66 -27.82 4.88
N GLY A 68 -11.60 -28.23 3.61
CA GLY A 68 -12.64 -29.00 2.97
C GLY A 68 -12.69 -30.39 3.61
N PRO A 69 -13.88 -31.01 3.73
CA PRO A 69 -13.98 -32.34 4.33
C PRO A 69 -13.05 -33.30 3.60
N ALA A 70 -12.27 -34.06 4.37
CA ALA A 70 -11.36 -35.08 3.89
C ALA A 70 -12.04 -35.85 2.75
N GLN A 71 -11.40 -35.87 1.58
CA GLN A 71 -11.86 -36.67 0.46
C GLN A 71 -11.85 -38.13 0.93
N HIS A 72 -13.03 -38.62 1.31
CA HIS A 72 -13.27 -39.99 1.67
C HIS A 72 -13.07 -40.80 0.39
N HIS A 73 -11.90 -41.38 0.21
CA HIS A 73 -11.60 -42.27 -0.91
C HIS A 73 -12.48 -43.52 -0.72
N PRO A 74 -13.54 -43.72 -1.52
CA PRO A 74 -14.37 -44.89 -1.39
C PRO A 74 -13.77 -46.01 -2.23
N GLY A 75 -13.40 -47.10 -1.56
CA GLY A 75 -13.36 -48.44 -2.13
C GLY A 75 -12.40 -48.69 -3.30
N SER A 76 -11.26 -49.31 -2.98
CA SER A 76 -10.68 -50.29 -3.90
C SER A 76 -10.94 -51.68 -3.30
N THR A 77 -11.95 -52.34 -3.84
CA THR A 77 -12.21 -53.76 -3.65
C THR A 77 -11.16 -54.54 -4.42
N GLY A 78 -10.48 -55.45 -3.73
CA GLY A 78 -9.61 -56.49 -4.27
C GLY A 78 -9.55 -57.65 -3.30
#